data_AF-A0A1F7W9Z1-F1
#
_entry.id   AF-A0A1F7W9Z1-F1
#
_cell.length_a   1.000
_cell.length_b   1.000
_cell.length_c   1.000
_cell.angle_alpha   90.00
_cell.angle_beta   90.00
_cell.angle_gamma   90.00
#
_symmetry.space_group_name_H-M   'P 1'
#
loop_
_entity.id
_entity.type
_entity.pdbx_description
1 polymer ?
#
loop_
_entity_poly.entity_id
_entity_poly.type
_entity_poly.pdbx_seq_one_letter_code
_entity_poly.pdbx_strand_id
1 'polypeptide(L)'
;MKKILSWLIVIVVIIMIVLVGGVYLFQRNQVGELSVSSPESLDIAGLSFALPEDWNLKEIVTEQNKISKWEVAKIEVPDPKYDVILPMKAFIIDRAIDDSDVFLRETSSGGKIYENFCAPAVACYHLVYKNNTYEIVFGTVESNEPVPENIDGVWFPNTIITSEDTLNLLSTLK
;
A
#
# COMPACT_ATOMS: atom_id res chain seq x y z
N MET A 1 -36.17 -22.08 -60.08
CA MET A 1 -35.92 -21.09 -59.00
C MET A 1 -35.47 -21.69 -57.65
N LYS A 2 -35.70 -22.97 -57.31
CA LYS A 2 -35.28 -23.55 -56.01
C LYS A 2 -33.76 -23.73 -55.79
N LYS A 3 -32.93 -23.78 -56.84
CA LYS A 3 -31.48 -24.04 -56.71
C LYS A 3 -30.67 -22.83 -56.22
N ILE A 4 -31.16 -21.60 -56.42
CA ILE A 4 -30.43 -20.37 -56.07
C ILE A 4 -30.49 -20.11 -54.55
N LEU A 5 -31.60 -20.47 -53.91
CA LEU A 5 -31.79 -20.27 -52.47
C LEU A 5 -30.86 -21.16 -51.62
N SER A 6 -30.46 -22.32 -52.14
CA SER A 6 -29.57 -23.25 -51.43
C SER A 6 -28.13 -22.76 -51.34
N TRP A 7 -27.67 -21.98 -52.31
CA TRP A 7 -26.28 -21.49 -52.35
C TRP A 7 -26.04 -20.32 -51.39
N LEU A 8 -27.05 -19.46 -51.20
CA LEU A 8 -26.97 -18.32 -50.27
C LEU A 8 -26.80 -18.77 -48.81
N ILE A 9 -27.44 -19.87 -48.41
CA ILE A 9 -27.34 -20.38 -47.04
C ILE A 9 -25.92 -20.89 -46.75
N VAL A 10 -25.28 -21.57 -47.71
CA VAL A 10 -23.91 -22.09 -47.55
C VAL A 10 -22.90 -20.94 -47.40
N ILE A 11 -23.06 -19.86 -48.16
CA ILE A 11 -22.17 -18.69 -48.09
C ILE A 11 -22.29 -17.99 -46.72
N VAL A 12 -23.50 -17.82 -46.19
CA VAL A 12 -23.73 -17.18 -44.88
C VAL A 12 -23.08 -17.98 -43.75
N VAL A 13 -23.16 -19.31 -43.79
CA VAL A 13 -22.56 -20.18 -42.77
C VAL A 13 -21.02 -20.11 -42.80
N ILE A 14 -20.41 -20.07 -43.99
CA ILE A 14 -18.95 -19.96 -44.12
C ILE A 14 -18.45 -18.61 -43.57
N ILE A 15 -19.14 -17.51 -43.87
CA ILE A 15 -18.77 -16.17 -43.38
C ILE A 15 -18.87 -16.11 -41.84
N MET A 16 -19.92 -16.69 -41.26
CA MET A 16 -20.06 -16.79 -39.79
C MET A 16 -18.89 -17.55 -39.15
N ILE A 17 -18.47 -18.68 -39.73
CA ILE A 17 -17.37 -19.49 -39.18
C ILE A 17 -16.03 -18.73 -39.25
N VAL A 18 -15.77 -18.02 -40.36
CA VAL A 18 -14.53 -17.25 -40.52
C VAL A 18 -14.50 -16.05 -39.55
N LEU A 19 -15.63 -15.38 -39.32
CA LEU A 19 -15.71 -14.27 -38.38
C LEU A 19 -15.53 -14.73 -36.93
N VAL A 20 -16.20 -15.82 -36.52
CA VAL A 20 -16.08 -16.35 -35.14
C VAL A 20 -14.69 -16.94 -34.89
N GLY A 21 -14.11 -17.65 -35.87
CA GLY A 21 -12.75 -18.19 -35.76
C GLY A 21 -11.65 -17.12 -35.74
N GLY A 22 -11.82 -16.04 -36.52
CA GLY A 22 -10.86 -14.93 -36.58
C GLY A 22 -10.78 -14.12 -35.27
N VAL A 23 -11.91 -13.92 -34.59
CA VAL A 23 -11.96 -13.24 -33.28
C VAL A 23 -11.26 -14.08 -32.20
N TYR A 24 -11.38 -15.41 -32.26
CA TYR A 24 -10.76 -16.30 -31.27
C TYR A 24 -9.23 -16.35 -31.36
N LEU A 25 -8.66 -16.15 -32.55
CA LEU A 25 -7.21 -16.17 -32.74
C LEU A 25 -6.53 -14.83 -32.40
N PHE A 26 -7.27 -13.73 -32.34
CA PHE A 26 -6.72 -12.41 -32.02
C PHE A 26 -6.45 -12.23 -30.51
N GLN A 27 -7.16 -12.93 -29.63
CA GLN A 27 -6.99 -12.77 -28.17
C GLN A 27 -5.81 -13.55 -27.57
N ARG A 28 -5.12 -14.40 -28.33
CA ARG A 28 -4.06 -15.26 -27.78
C ARG A 28 -2.64 -14.68 -27.86
N ASN A 29 -2.48 -13.48 -28.40
CA ASN A 29 -1.17 -12.93 -28.76
C ASN A 29 -0.66 -11.78 -27.87
N GLN A 30 -1.24 -11.59 -26.67
CA GLN A 30 -0.66 -10.71 -25.66
C GLN A 30 0.21 -11.51 -24.68
N VAL A 31 1.40 -11.87 -25.15
CA VAL A 31 2.48 -12.39 -24.31
C VAL A 31 3.20 -11.19 -23.71
N GLY A 32 2.96 -10.96 -22.42
CA GLY A 32 3.91 -10.42 -21.44
C GLY A 32 4.67 -9.14 -21.80
N GLU A 33 4.00 -7.99 -21.75
CA GLU A 33 4.69 -6.80 -21.25
C GLU A 33 4.91 -7.00 -19.74
N LEU A 34 6.17 -6.91 -19.31
CA LEU A 34 6.53 -6.69 -17.92
C LEU A 34 5.79 -5.42 -17.48
N SER A 35 4.65 -5.59 -16.81
CA SER A 35 3.99 -4.48 -16.15
C SER A 35 4.97 -4.03 -15.07
N VAL A 36 5.65 -2.92 -15.32
CA VAL A 36 6.19 -2.08 -14.25
C VAL A 36 4.96 -1.69 -13.44
N SER A 37 4.69 -2.50 -12.41
CA SER A 37 3.63 -2.27 -11.45
C SER A 37 3.83 -0.85 -10.96
N SER A 38 2.91 0.05 -11.30
CA SER A 38 2.91 1.38 -10.71
C SER A 38 2.99 1.20 -9.20
N PRO A 39 3.89 1.90 -8.48
CA PRO A 39 4.05 1.72 -7.05
C PRO A 39 2.68 1.84 -6.40
N GLU A 40 2.35 0.84 -5.58
CA GLU A 40 1.06 0.77 -4.90
C GLU A 40 0.90 2.03 -4.04
N SER A 41 -0.26 2.70 -4.16
CA SER A 41 -0.53 3.88 -3.35
C SER A 41 -1.16 3.46 -2.03
N LEU A 42 -0.61 3.97 -0.92
CA LEU A 42 -1.21 3.88 0.40
C LEU A 42 -2.05 5.13 0.67
N ASP A 43 -3.37 4.97 0.69
CA ASP A 43 -4.31 6.03 1.03
C ASP A 43 -4.85 5.83 2.46
N ILE A 44 -4.52 6.72 3.39
CA ILE A 44 -4.92 6.63 4.80
C ILE A 44 -5.16 8.02 5.40
N ALA A 45 -6.26 8.20 6.13
CA ALA A 45 -6.65 9.46 6.76
C ALA A 45 -6.69 10.67 5.80
N GLY A 46 -6.96 10.43 4.51
CA GLY A 46 -6.96 11.46 3.46
C GLY A 46 -5.57 11.87 2.97
N LEU A 47 -4.52 11.15 3.38
CA LEU A 47 -3.15 11.26 2.88
C LEU A 47 -2.89 10.14 1.87
N SER A 48 -2.05 10.41 0.87
CA SER A 48 -1.66 9.45 -0.16
C SER A 48 -0.14 9.35 -0.24
N PHE A 49 0.40 8.15 -0.05
CA PHE A 49 1.82 7.84 -0.08
C PHE A 49 2.11 6.82 -1.19
N ALA A 50 3.31 6.81 -1.73
CA ALA A 50 3.79 5.73 -2.57
C ALA A 50 4.52 4.70 -1.70
N LEU A 51 4.05 3.45 -1.69
CA LEU A 51 4.77 2.37 -1.03
C LEU A 51 6.08 2.08 -1.78
N PRO A 52 7.15 1.66 -1.06
CA PRO A 52 8.30 1.01 -1.68
C PRO A 52 7.88 -0.15 -2.58
N GLU A 53 8.64 -0.43 -3.64
CA GLU A 53 8.28 -1.42 -4.67
C GLU A 53 8.06 -2.85 -4.14
N ASP A 54 8.70 -3.18 -3.02
CA ASP A 54 8.67 -4.49 -2.36
C ASP A 54 7.74 -4.53 -1.13
N TRP A 55 7.08 -3.41 -0.82
CA TRP A 55 6.09 -3.31 0.26
C TRP A 55 4.69 -3.38 -0.34
N ASN A 56 3.77 -4.05 0.35
CA ASN A 56 2.40 -4.25 -0.15
C ASN A 56 1.38 -3.84 0.90
N LEU A 57 0.28 -3.21 0.48
CA LEU A 57 -0.84 -2.93 1.38
C LEU A 57 -1.66 -4.21 1.56
N LYS A 58 -1.70 -4.75 2.78
CA LYS A 58 -2.50 -5.94 3.09
C LYS A 58 -3.96 -5.61 3.36
N GLU A 59 -4.18 -4.63 4.24
CA GLU A 59 -5.51 -4.14 4.58
C GLU A 59 -5.45 -2.78 5.28
N ILE A 60 -6.57 -2.07 5.30
CA ILE A 60 -6.79 -0.90 6.16
C ILE A 60 -7.93 -1.24 7.12
N VAL A 61 -7.62 -1.20 8.41
CA VAL A 61 -8.58 -1.44 9.48
C VAL A 61 -8.94 -0.11 10.12
N THR A 62 -10.21 0.10 10.38
CA THR A 62 -10.63 1.22 11.23
C THR A 62 -10.75 0.77 12.67
N GLU A 63 -9.91 1.31 13.53
CA GLU A 63 -9.99 1.12 14.98
C GLU A 63 -10.79 2.27 15.59
N GLN A 64 -11.59 1.96 16.60
CA GLN A 64 -12.36 2.96 17.34
C GLN A 64 -12.39 2.60 18.82
N ASN A 65 -12.14 3.61 19.66
CA ASN A 65 -12.45 3.56 21.08
C ASN A 65 -13.59 4.56 21.40
N LYS A 66 -13.92 4.73 22.69
CA LYS A 66 -15.00 5.65 23.12
C LYS A 66 -14.74 7.12 22.77
N ILE A 67 -13.49 7.50 22.47
CA ILE A 67 -13.01 8.88 22.38
C ILE A 67 -12.59 9.22 20.94
N SER A 68 -12.06 8.26 20.20
CA SER A 68 -11.44 8.50 18.90
C SER A 68 -11.63 7.32 17.95
N LYS A 69 -11.60 7.64 16.65
CA LYS A 69 -11.62 6.70 15.52
C LYS A 69 -10.41 7.01 14.66
N TRP A 70 -9.62 5.99 14.32
CA TRP A 70 -8.44 6.14 13.47
C TRP A 70 -8.30 4.96 12.52
N GLU A 71 -7.59 5.20 11.42
CA GLU A 71 -7.28 4.17 10.43
C GLU A 71 -5.91 3.58 10.73
N VAL A 72 -5.76 2.29 10.47
CA VAL A 72 -4.52 1.53 10.60
C VAL A 72 -4.29 0.77 9.30
N ALA A 73 -3.27 1.16 8.55
CA ALA A 73 -2.79 0.38 7.41
C ALA A 73 -1.88 -0.73 7.92
N LYS A 74 -2.14 -1.96 7.46
CA LYS A 74 -1.29 -3.12 7.67
C LYS A 74 -0.43 -3.29 6.42
N ILE A 75 0.83 -2.89 6.50
CA ILE A 75 1.76 -2.91 5.38
C ILE A 75 2.62 -4.17 5.50
N GLU A 76 2.54 -5.04 4.51
CA GLU A 76 3.44 -6.18 4.40
C GLU A 76 4.80 -5.72 3.90
N VAL A 77 5.84 -6.07 4.64
CA VAL A 77 7.23 -5.72 4.34
C VAL A 77 8.01 -6.98 3.91
N PRO A 78 9.02 -6.84 3.05
CA PRO A 78 9.73 -7.99 2.48
C PRO A 78 10.53 -8.72 3.55
N ASP A 79 10.22 -10.00 3.72
CA ASP A 79 11.03 -10.94 4.49
C ASP A 79 11.06 -12.30 3.76
N PRO A 80 12.22 -12.96 3.66
CA PRO A 80 12.36 -14.19 2.88
C PRO A 80 11.70 -15.42 3.54
N LYS A 81 11.32 -15.33 4.82
CA LYS A 81 10.93 -16.51 5.62
C LYS A 81 9.62 -16.33 6.37
N TYR A 82 9.32 -15.13 6.80
CA TYR A 82 8.21 -14.83 7.68
C TYR A 82 7.25 -13.83 7.06
N ASP A 83 6.00 -13.86 7.50
CA ASP A 83 5.04 -12.81 7.18
C ASP A 83 5.30 -11.68 8.18
N VAL A 84 5.63 -10.49 7.68
CA VAL A 84 6.01 -9.34 8.52
C VAL A 84 5.14 -8.15 8.16
N ILE A 85 4.47 -7.59 9.17
CA ILE A 85 3.50 -6.51 9.01
C ILE A 85 3.96 -5.30 9.83
N LEU A 86 4.08 -4.16 9.15
CA LEU A 86 4.26 -2.85 9.76
C LEU A 86 2.90 -2.15 9.87
N PRO A 87 2.35 -1.99 11.09
CA PRO A 87 1.14 -1.20 11.28
C PRO A 87 1.47 0.30 11.23
N MET A 88 0.81 1.02 10.33
CA MET A 88 0.86 2.49 10.24
C MET A 88 -0.50 3.08 10.62
N LYS A 89 -0.52 3.90 11.67
CA LYS A 89 -1.70 4.68 12.07
C LYS A 89 -1.55 6.11 11.59
N ALA A 90 -2.63 6.70 11.10
CA ALA A 90 -2.68 8.13 10.80
C ALA A 90 -4.00 8.73 11.28
N PHE A 91 -3.92 9.88 11.95
CA PHE A 91 -5.11 10.64 12.35
C PHE A 91 -4.78 12.12 12.54
N ILE A 92 -5.79 12.97 12.38
CA ILE A 92 -5.67 14.41 12.57
C ILE A 92 -5.68 14.70 14.08
N ILE A 93 -4.78 15.59 14.51
CA ILE A 93 -4.71 16.07 15.89
C ILE A 93 -4.93 17.59 15.94
N ASP A 94 -5.61 18.04 16.98
CA ASP A 94 -5.79 19.48 17.28
C ASP A 94 -4.66 19.95 18.20
N ARG A 95 -3.43 19.87 17.70
CA ARG A 95 -2.22 20.31 18.38
C ARG A 95 -1.32 21.07 17.42
N ALA A 96 -0.81 22.21 17.89
CA ALA A 96 0.26 22.93 17.20
C ALA A 96 1.60 22.22 17.44
N ILE A 97 2.45 22.23 16.42
CA ILE A 97 3.86 21.85 16.57
C ILE A 97 4.49 22.72 17.66
N ASP A 98 5.17 22.11 18.61
CA ASP A 98 5.83 22.80 19.72
C ASP A 98 7.36 22.56 19.74
N ASP A 99 8.03 23.12 20.74
CA ASP A 99 9.50 23.10 20.82
C ASP A 99 10.09 21.69 20.99
N SER A 100 9.28 20.67 21.30
CA SER A 100 9.74 19.27 21.39
C SER A 100 9.77 18.56 20.03
N ASP A 101 9.11 19.11 19.02
CA ASP A 101 9.02 18.55 17.68
C ASP A 101 10.26 18.89 16.86
N VAL A 102 11.06 17.88 16.50
CA VAL A 102 12.28 18.09 15.72
C VAL A 102 11.95 18.07 14.24
N PHE A 103 12.12 19.20 13.54
CA PHE A 103 11.93 19.23 12.09
C PHE A 103 12.92 18.29 11.39
N LEU A 104 12.40 17.39 10.54
CA LEU A 104 13.20 16.42 9.80
C LEU A 104 13.35 16.83 8.33
N ARG A 105 12.23 17.03 7.62
CA ARG A 105 12.22 17.34 6.18
C ARG A 105 10.87 17.84 5.68
N GLU A 106 10.88 18.40 4.47
CA GLU A 106 9.69 18.81 3.72
C GLU A 106 9.53 17.91 2.48
N THR A 107 8.31 17.43 2.21
CA THR A 107 7.98 16.59 1.06
C THR A 107 7.83 17.43 -0.21
N SER A 108 7.83 16.79 -1.39
CA SER A 108 7.59 17.49 -2.66
C SER A 108 6.19 18.13 -2.77
N SER A 109 5.23 17.64 -2.00
CA SER A 109 3.87 18.20 -1.90
C SER A 109 3.77 19.36 -0.89
N GLY A 110 4.86 19.72 -0.21
CA GLY A 110 4.90 20.78 0.81
C GLY A 110 4.47 20.33 2.21
N GLY A 111 4.38 19.01 2.45
CA GLY A 111 4.15 18.46 3.79
C GLY A 111 5.40 18.56 4.63
N LYS A 112 5.29 19.03 5.88
CA LYS A 112 6.44 19.15 6.79
C LYS A 112 6.41 18.05 7.84
N ILE A 113 7.49 17.28 7.93
CA ILE A 113 7.61 16.14 8.82
C ILE A 113 8.48 16.53 10.01
N TYR A 114 7.95 16.27 11.20
CA TYR A 114 8.61 16.47 12.48
C TYR A 114 8.68 15.13 13.21
N GLU A 115 9.80 14.86 13.87
CA GLU A 115 9.94 13.73 14.77
C GLU A 115 9.14 13.97 16.05
N ASN A 116 8.39 12.95 16.46
CA ASN A 116 7.74 12.91 17.77
C ASN A 116 8.19 11.64 18.49
N PHE A 117 8.60 11.76 19.75
CA PHE A 117 9.04 10.61 20.53
C PHE A 117 7.85 9.78 20.99
N CYS A 118 7.86 8.49 20.66
CA CYS A 118 6.85 7.54 21.13
C CYS A 118 7.46 6.16 21.40
N ALA A 119 6.88 5.45 22.36
CA ALA A 119 7.23 4.07 22.65
C ALA A 119 6.00 3.33 23.22
N PRO A 120 5.76 2.06 22.85
CA PRO A 120 6.52 1.25 21.89
C PRO A 120 6.08 1.49 20.44
N ALA A 121 7.00 1.90 19.57
CA ALA A 121 6.77 2.06 18.13
C ALA A 121 8.12 2.07 17.40
N VAL A 122 8.11 1.81 16.09
CA VAL A 122 9.29 2.00 15.22
C VAL A 122 9.60 3.49 15.09
N ALA A 123 8.57 4.31 14.88
CA ALA A 123 8.70 5.76 14.80
C ALA A 123 7.35 6.46 14.97
N CYS A 124 7.37 7.71 15.45
CA CYS A 124 6.23 8.61 15.35
C CYS A 124 6.64 9.94 14.74
N TYR A 125 5.69 10.51 14.00
CA TYR A 125 5.88 11.77 13.31
C TYR A 125 4.65 12.64 13.46
N HIS A 126 4.88 13.94 13.55
CA HIS A 126 3.88 14.91 13.17
C HIS A 126 4.09 15.33 11.72
N LEU A 127 3.04 15.27 10.92
CA LEU A 127 3.02 15.74 9.54
C LEU A 127 2.08 16.95 9.46
N VAL A 128 2.61 18.11 9.08
CA VAL A 128 1.81 19.29 8.78
C VAL A 128 1.56 19.37 7.28
N TYR A 129 0.30 19.25 6.86
CA TYR A 129 -0.09 19.29 5.45
C TYR A 129 -1.49 19.89 5.29
N LYS A 130 -1.67 20.79 4.32
CA LYS A 130 -2.96 21.45 4.00
C LYS A 130 -3.69 22.01 5.24
N ASN A 131 -2.95 22.68 6.13
CA ASN A 131 -3.42 23.28 7.39
C ASN A 131 -3.90 22.29 8.47
N ASN A 132 -3.65 20.99 8.30
CA ASN A 132 -3.88 20.00 9.33
C ASN A 132 -2.54 19.49 9.88
N THR A 133 -2.55 19.14 11.16
CA THR A 133 -1.48 18.34 11.79
C THR A 133 -1.98 16.90 11.88
N TYR A 134 -1.19 15.97 11.36
CA TYR A 134 -1.44 14.54 11.46
C TYR A 134 -0.43 13.93 12.41
N GLU A 135 -0.89 13.07 13.31
CA GLU A 135 -0.02 12.14 14.01
C GLU A 135 0.06 10.85 13.20
N ILE A 136 1.28 10.46 12.87
CA ILE A 136 1.58 9.23 12.15
C ILE A 136 2.42 8.35 13.05
N VAL A 137 1.93 7.14 13.32
CA VAL A 137 2.58 6.17 14.20
C VAL A 137 2.87 4.90 13.44
N PHE A 138 4.15 4.58 13.31
CA PHE A 138 4.61 3.27 12.85
C PHE A 138 4.77 2.37 14.06
N GLY A 139 3.77 1.51 14.29
CA GLY A 139 3.68 0.69 15.49
C GLY A 139 4.75 -0.40 15.57
N THR A 140 4.62 -1.27 16.56
CA THR A 140 5.52 -2.43 16.70
C THR A 140 5.29 -3.40 15.54
N VAL A 141 6.37 -3.93 14.98
CA VAL A 141 6.33 -4.91 13.89
C VAL A 141 5.64 -6.19 14.35
N GLU A 142 4.70 -6.68 13.55
CA GLU A 142 3.99 -7.94 13.77
C GLU A 142 4.59 -9.01 12.85
N SER A 143 4.81 -10.23 13.37
CA SER A 143 5.33 -11.33 12.54
C SER A 143 4.86 -12.69 13.02
N ASN A 144 4.87 -13.67 12.12
CA ASN A 144 4.71 -15.09 12.43
C ASN A 144 6.03 -15.80 12.81
N GLU A 145 7.14 -15.06 12.94
CA GLU A 145 8.42 -15.60 13.43
C GLU A 145 8.27 -16.19 14.85
N PRO A 146 8.77 -17.42 15.11
CA PRO A 146 8.65 -18.03 16.44
C PRO A 146 9.52 -17.30 17.45
N VAL A 147 8.94 -17.07 18.64
CA VAL A 147 9.68 -16.54 19.80
C VAL A 147 10.80 -17.53 20.19
N PRO A 148 12.06 -17.08 20.32
CA PRO A 148 13.17 -17.92 20.77
C PRO A 148 12.93 -18.51 22.16
N GLU A 149 13.34 -19.77 22.38
CA GLU A 149 13.05 -20.51 23.62
C GLU A 149 13.72 -19.90 24.88
N ASN A 150 14.81 -19.16 24.73
CA ASN A 150 15.64 -18.66 25.83
C ASN A 150 15.77 -17.13 25.80
N ILE A 151 14.64 -16.43 25.76
CA ILE A 151 14.61 -14.97 25.89
C ILE A 151 14.33 -14.55 27.34
N ASP A 152 15.15 -13.63 27.86
CA ASP A 152 14.89 -12.85 29.07
C ASP A 152 14.55 -11.41 28.65
N GLY A 153 13.27 -11.14 28.36
CA GLY A 153 12.80 -9.81 27.94
C GLY A 153 11.69 -9.80 26.87
N VAL A 154 11.46 -8.61 26.30
CA VAL A 154 10.52 -8.40 25.19
C VAL A 154 11.17 -8.88 23.89
N TRP A 155 10.47 -9.74 23.16
CA TRP A 155 10.90 -10.22 21.87
C TRP A 155 10.37 -9.33 20.74
N PHE A 156 11.19 -9.12 19.71
CA PHE A 156 10.82 -8.46 18.46
C PHE A 156 11.25 -9.34 17.28
N PRO A 157 10.52 -9.31 16.15
CA PRO A 157 10.94 -9.99 14.93
C PRO A 157 12.34 -9.55 14.47
N ASN A 158 13.07 -10.45 13.80
CA ASN A 158 14.40 -10.19 13.28
C ASN A 158 14.42 -9.23 12.09
N THR A 159 13.29 -9.06 11.41
CA THR A 159 13.14 -8.12 10.30
C THR A 159 13.30 -6.69 10.81
N ILE A 160 14.35 -6.02 10.36
CA ILE A 160 14.68 -4.66 10.81
C ILE A 160 13.98 -3.66 9.91
N ILE A 161 13.08 -2.86 10.50
CA ILE A 161 12.51 -1.67 9.88
C ILE A 161 13.06 -0.47 10.65
N THR A 162 13.69 0.47 9.95
CA THR A 162 14.33 1.63 10.55
C THR A 162 13.42 2.86 10.50
N SER A 163 13.70 3.84 11.35
CA SER A 163 13.04 5.15 11.28
C SER A 163 13.33 5.88 9.96
N GLU A 164 14.44 5.57 9.27
CA GLU A 164 14.70 6.14 7.94
C GLU A 164 13.80 5.52 6.88
N ASP A 165 13.49 4.23 6.97
CA ASP A 165 12.55 3.57 6.05
C ASP A 165 11.16 4.19 6.15
N THR A 166 10.69 4.40 7.39
CA THR A 166 9.39 5.04 7.64
C THR A 166 9.38 6.51 7.21
N LEU A 167 10.48 7.24 7.42
CA LEU A 167 10.63 8.62 6.97
C LEU A 167 10.66 8.73 5.44
N ASN A 168 11.28 7.78 4.75
CA ASN A 168 11.31 7.71 3.30
C ASN A 168 9.92 7.45 2.73
N LEU A 169 9.14 6.55 3.32
CA LEU A 169 7.73 6.37 2.96
C LEU A 169 6.95 7.69 3.10
N LEU A 170 7.07 8.38 4.23
CA LEU A 170 6.38 9.67 4.43
C LEU A 170 6.82 10.77 3.45
N SER A 171 8.07 10.71 3.00
CA SER A 171 8.61 11.65 2.02
C SER A 171 7.92 11.57 0.65
N THR A 172 7.22 10.45 0.37
CA THR A 172 6.51 10.23 -0.89
C THR A 172 5.10 10.84 -0.93
N LEU A 173 4.68 11.57 0.11
CA LEU A 173 3.36 12.21 0.19
C LEU A 173 3.00 12.98 -1.09
N LYS A 174 1.83 12.69 -1.66
CA LYS A 174 1.32 13.30 -2.91
C LYS A 174 0.29 14.43 -2.68
#